data_AF-A0A972L9B8-F1
#
_entry.id   AF-A0A972L9B8-F1
#
_cell.length_a   1.000
_cell.length_b   1.000
_cell.length_c   1.000
_cell.angle_alpha   90.00
_cell.angle_beta   90.00
_cell.angle_gamma   90.00
#
_symmetry.space_group_name_H-M   'P 1'
#
loop_
_entity.id
_entity.type
_entity.pdbx_description
1 polymer ?
#
loop_
_entity_poly.entity_id
_entity_poly.type
_entity_poly.pdbx_seq_one_letter_code
_entity_poly.pdbx_strand_id
1 'polypeptide(L)'
;MQNKALGGVVLLFGLVVGSLSVFTVEEWELAAKFQLGEIVRTDYDPGLHFKLPLINNVRKFDGRVLTLDSEPERYLTKEKKNLIVDSFVKWRISDVALYYTAMGGD
;
A
#
# COMPACT_ATOMS: atom_id res chain seq x y z
N MET A 1 47.43 -1.81 -5.86
CA MET A 1 46.27 -2.74 -5.78
C MET A 1 45.16 -2.21 -4.88
N GLN A 2 45.48 -1.44 -3.84
CA GLN A 2 44.52 -0.91 -2.85
C GLN A 2 43.49 0.10 -3.42
N ASN A 3 43.89 1.01 -4.32
CA ASN A 3 42.96 1.98 -4.93
C ASN A 3 41.95 1.33 -5.90
N LYS A 4 42.34 0.22 -6.55
CA LYS A 4 41.44 -0.55 -7.42
C LYS A 4 40.43 -1.34 -6.59
N ALA A 5 40.86 -1.89 -5.45
CA ALA A 5 39.96 -2.54 -4.49
C ALA A 5 38.99 -1.53 -3.85
N LEU A 6 39.48 -0.35 -3.46
CA LEU A 6 38.66 0.72 -2.92
C LEU A 6 37.64 1.24 -3.94
N GLY A 7 38.08 1.42 -5.19
CA GLY A 7 37.19 1.78 -6.30
C GLY A 7 36.10 0.73 -6.55
N GLY A 8 36.45 -0.56 -6.48
CA GLY A 8 35.49 -1.66 -6.59
C GLY A 8 34.45 -1.66 -5.46
N VAL A 9 34.85 -1.40 -4.22
CA VAL A 9 33.94 -1.34 -3.07
C VAL A 9 32.96 -0.17 -3.17
N VAL A 10 33.41 1.01 -3.57
CA VAL A 10 32.54 2.18 -3.76
C VAL A 10 31.52 1.94 -4.88
N LEU A 11 31.95 1.30 -5.98
CA LEU A 11 31.07 0.95 -7.09
C LEU A 11 29.99 -0.06 -6.67
N LEU A 12 30.39 -1.07 -5.90
CA LEU A 12 29.47 -2.07 -5.36
C LEU A 12 28.46 -1.43 -4.39
N PHE A 13 28.93 -0.55 -3.50
CA PHE A 13 28.07 0.17 -2.56
C PHE A 13 27.06 1.07 -3.29
N GLY A 14 27.51 1.81 -4.31
CA GLY A 14 26.62 2.62 -5.15
C GLY A 14 25.55 1.80 -5.87
N LEU A 15 25.91 0.63 -6.39
CA LEU A 15 24.96 -0.30 -7.02
C LEU A 15 23.91 -0.84 -6.03
N VAL A 16 24.35 -1.20 -4.82
CA VAL A 16 23.45 -1.72 -3.77
C VAL A 16 22.48 -0.63 -3.29
N VAL A 17 22.97 0.59 -3.06
CA VAL A 17 22.11 1.71 -2.66
C VAL A 17 21.16 2.07 -3.79
N GLY A 18 21.64 2.09 -5.03
CA GLY A 18 20.83 2.35 -6.22
C GLY A 18 19.69 1.34 -6.37
N SER A 19 19.94 0.05 -6.20
CA SER A 19 18.90 -0.98 -6.32
C SER A 19 17.85 -0.89 -5.20
N LEU A 20 18.25 -0.57 -3.97
CA LEU A 20 17.34 -0.38 -2.84
C LEU A 20 16.49 0.90 -2.93
N SER A 21 16.92 1.86 -3.75
CA SER A 21 16.24 3.15 -3.93
C SER A 21 15.07 3.08 -4.91
N VAL A 22 14.92 1.98 -5.66
CA VAL A 22 13.90 1.84 -6.70
C VAL A 22 12.72 1.03 -6.19
N PHE A 23 11.50 1.45 -6.54
CA PHE A 23 10.30 0.65 -6.37
C PHE A 23 9.35 0.87 -7.56
N THR A 24 8.48 -0.11 -7.81
CA THR A 24 7.48 -0.04 -8.88
C THR A 24 6.08 0.01 -8.30
N VAL A 25 5.15 0.64 -9.00
CA VAL A 25 3.72 0.65 -8.68
C VAL A 25 2.98 0.06 -9.87
N GLU A 26 2.20 -0.98 -9.65
CA GLU A 26 1.39 -1.62 -10.70
C GLU A 26 0.08 -0.85 -10.91
N GLU A 27 -0.60 -1.07 -12.04
CA GLU A 27 -1.82 -0.34 -12.41
C GLU A 27 -2.99 -0.57 -11.44
N TRP A 28 -3.03 -1.73 -10.79
CA TRP A 28 -4.05 -2.08 -9.79
C TRP A 28 -3.60 -1.77 -8.35
N GLU A 29 -2.40 -1.23 -8.16
CA GLU A 29 -1.87 -0.90 -6.85
C GLU A 29 -1.97 0.60 -6.59
N LEU A 30 -2.17 0.95 -5.32
CA LEU A 30 -1.99 2.29 -4.81
C LEU A 30 -0.78 2.28 -3.89
N ALA A 31 0.06 3.32 -3.93
CA ALA A 31 1.26 3.38 -3.09
C ALA A 31 1.22 4.58 -2.15
N ALA A 32 1.74 4.40 -0.94
CA ALA A 32 2.00 5.47 0.01
C ALA A 32 3.47 5.40 0.44
N LYS A 33 4.16 6.53 0.32
CA LYS A 33 5.52 6.70 0.81
C LYS A 33 5.51 7.38 2.17
N PHE A 34 6.13 6.72 3.11
CA PHE A 34 6.30 7.13 4.48
C PHE A 34 7.74 7.55 4.75
N GLN A 35 7.91 8.51 5.65
CA GLN A 35 9.20 8.92 6.18
C GLN A 35 9.07 8.99 7.70
N LEU A 36 9.80 8.12 8.41
CA LEU A 36 9.78 8.06 9.87
C LEU A 36 8.36 7.97 10.49
N GLY A 37 7.41 7.35 9.78
CA GLY A 37 6.03 7.18 10.22
C GLY A 37 5.04 8.24 9.70
N GLU A 38 5.52 9.33 9.11
CA GLU A 38 4.68 10.34 8.47
C GLU A 38 4.45 10.00 6.98
N ILE A 39 3.24 10.26 6.49
CA ILE A 39 2.91 10.13 5.06
C ILE A 39 3.50 11.33 4.32
N VAL A 40 4.45 11.06 3.43
CA VAL A 40 5.05 12.10 2.57
C VAL A 40 4.29 12.27 1.27
N ARG A 41 3.82 11.16 0.69
CA ARG A 41 3.18 11.15 -0.63
C ARG A 41 2.32 9.90 -0.85
N THR A 42 1.19 10.05 -1.54
CA THR A 42 0.25 8.95 -1.85
C THR A 42 -0.25 8.93 -3.30
N ASP A 43 -0.02 10.00 -4.06
CA ASP A 43 -0.43 10.20 -5.46
C ASP A 43 0.64 9.63 -6.43
N TYR A 44 0.82 8.32 -6.43
CA TYR A 44 1.73 7.64 -7.35
C TYR A 44 1.00 7.09 -8.57
N ASP A 45 1.42 7.50 -9.75
CA ASP A 45 1.00 6.87 -11.01
C ASP A 45 1.67 5.49 -11.19
N PRO A 46 1.07 4.58 -11.98
CA PRO A 46 1.69 3.30 -12.30
C PRO A 46 3.05 3.50 -12.99
N GLY A 47 4.06 2.75 -12.54
CA GLY A 47 5.41 2.83 -13.10
C GLY A 47 6.53 2.77 -12.06
N LEU A 48 7.71 3.22 -12.47
CA LEU A 48 8.94 3.15 -11.68
C LEU A 48 9.16 4.45 -10.91
N HIS A 49 9.41 4.31 -9.61
CA HIS A 49 9.58 5.42 -8.68
C HIS A 49 10.80 5.22 -7.79
N PHE A 50 11.21 6.31 -7.14
CA PHE A 50 12.38 6.33 -6.28
C PHE A 50 12.03 6.69 -4.84
N LYS A 51 12.73 6.04 -3.91
CA LYS A 51 12.67 6.29 -2.47
C LYS A 51 14.09 6.35 -1.92
N LEU A 52 14.28 7.09 -0.83
CA LEU A 52 15.54 7.04 -0.10
C LEU A 52 15.59 5.75 0.74
N PRO A 53 16.57 4.87 0.52
CA PRO A 53 16.70 3.65 1.32
C PRO A 53 16.93 4.02 2.78
N LEU A 54 16.48 3.16 3.70
CA LEU A 54 16.56 3.31 5.17
C LEU A 54 15.61 4.36 5.79
N ILE A 55 15.37 5.49 5.13
CA ILE A 55 14.52 6.57 5.68
C ILE A 55 13.08 6.44 5.17
N ASN A 56 12.91 6.11 3.88
CA ASN A 56 11.60 6.01 3.28
C ASN A 56 11.10 4.55 3.21
N ASN A 57 9.87 4.36 3.68
CA ASN A 57 9.14 3.11 3.54
C ASN A 57 8.03 3.31 2.52
N VAL A 58 7.82 2.35 1.63
CA VAL A 58 6.70 2.40 0.69
C VAL A 58 5.79 1.24 1.05
N ARG A 59 4.51 1.54 1.32
CA ARG A 59 3.47 0.52 1.43
C ARG A 59 2.58 0.61 0.20
N LYS A 60 2.12 -0.56 -0.24
CA LYS A 60 1.23 -0.70 -1.38
C LYS A 60 -0.10 -1.26 -0.88
N PHE A 61 -1.17 -0.81 -1.51
CA PHE A 61 -2.55 -1.19 -1.20
C PHE A 61 -3.25 -1.62 -2.49
N ASP A 62 -4.28 -2.43 -2.35
CA ASP A 62 -5.09 -2.85 -3.49
C ASP A 62 -6.00 -1.68 -3.94
N GLY A 63 -5.84 -1.25 -5.19
CA GLY A 63 -6.65 -0.21 -5.81
C GLY A 63 -7.94 -0.70 -6.46
N ARG A 64 -8.20 -2.01 -6.43
CA ARG A 64 -9.37 -2.65 -7.04
C ARG A 64 -10.62 -2.54 -6.16
N VAL A 65 -11.75 -2.95 -6.73
CA VAL A 65 -13.00 -3.09 -5.97
C VAL A 65 -12.95 -4.37 -5.15
N LEU A 66 -12.87 -4.21 -3.84
CA LEU A 66 -12.87 -5.26 -2.83
C LEU A 66 -14.30 -5.60 -2.41
N THR A 67 -14.48 -6.80 -1.89
CA THR A 67 -15.78 -7.28 -1.38
C THR A 67 -15.62 -7.58 0.10
N LEU A 68 -16.44 -6.93 0.92
CA LEU A 68 -16.60 -7.25 2.33
C LEU A 68 -17.91 -8.02 2.47
N ASP A 69 -17.80 -9.30 2.77
CA ASP A 69 -18.95 -10.18 2.98
C ASP A 69 -19.36 -10.15 4.45
N SER A 70 -20.66 -10.22 4.72
CA SER A 70 -21.20 -10.27 6.09
C SER A 70 -21.94 -11.58 6.30
N GLU A 71 -21.83 -12.17 7.49
CA GLU A 71 -22.57 -13.39 7.78
C GLU A 71 -24.08 -13.12 7.72
N PRO A 72 -24.89 -14.05 7.15
CA PRO A 72 -26.33 -13.86 7.08
C PRO A 72 -26.98 -13.73 8.46
N GLU A 73 -27.70 -12.63 8.66
CA GLU A 73 -28.32 -12.31 9.95
C GLU A 73 -29.85 -12.37 9.87
N ARG A 74 -30.48 -12.66 11.01
CA ARG A 74 -31.94 -12.71 11.12
C ARG A 74 -32.50 -11.34 11.49
N TYR A 75 -33.29 -10.78 10.59
CA TYR A 75 -34.01 -9.53 10.81
C TYR A 75 -35.51 -9.77 11.00
N LEU A 76 -36.11 -9.06 11.94
CA LEU A 76 -37.54 -9.04 12.15
C LEU A 76 -38.16 -7.92 11.30
N THR A 77 -39.06 -8.28 10.38
CA THR A 77 -39.77 -7.29 9.58
C THR A 77 -40.83 -6.55 10.40
N LYS A 78 -41.32 -5.42 9.88
CA LYS A 78 -42.44 -4.67 10.47
C LYS A 78 -43.70 -5.54 10.64
N GLU A 79 -43.87 -6.57 9.81
CA GLU A 79 -44.95 -7.55 9.89
C GLU A 79 -44.71 -8.68 10.90
N LYS A 80 -43.63 -8.61 11.70
CA LYS A 80 -43.19 -9.64 12.64
C LYS A 80 -42.84 -10.99 11.99
N LYS A 81 -42.37 -10.97 10.76
CA LYS A 81 -41.82 -12.16 10.09
C LYS A 81 -40.30 -12.15 10.19
N ASN A 82 -39.72 -13.31 10.46
CA ASN A 82 -38.27 -13.48 10.47
C ASN A 82 -37.77 -13.68 9.03
N LEU A 83 -36.81 -12.87 8.61
CA LEU A 83 -36.07 -13.05 7.37
C LEU A 83 -34.60 -13.27 7.69
N ILE A 84 -33.95 -14.14 6.94
CA ILE A 84 -32.49 -14.26 6.92
C ILE A 84 -32.04 -13.36 5.77
N VAL A 85 -31.25 -12.35 6.09
CA VAL A 85 -30.75 -11.38 5.11
C VAL A 85 -29.26 -11.63 4.96
N ASP A 86 -28.87 -11.86 3.71
CA ASP A 86 -27.48 -11.92 3.28
C ASP A 86 -27.13 -10.58 2.60
N SER A 87 -25.98 -10.02 2.95
CA SER A 87 -25.54 -8.73 2.43
C SER A 87 -24.03 -8.66 2.33
N PHE A 88 -23.55 -8.06 1.24
CA PHE A 88 -22.14 -7.78 1.02
C PHE A 88 -21.96 -6.31 0.60
N VAL A 89 -20.77 -5.78 0.86
CA VAL A 89 -20.38 -4.42 0.49
C VAL A 89 -19.22 -4.49 -0.51
N LYS A 90 -19.38 -3.82 -1.65
CA LYS A 90 -18.29 -3.57 -2.61
C LYS A 90 -17.69 -2.21 -2.31
N TRP A 91 -16.38 -2.13 -2.11
CA TRP A 91 -15.70 -0.88 -1.79
C TRP A 91 -14.34 -0.80 -2.49
N ARG A 92 -13.78 0.41 -2.59
CA ARG A 92 -12.42 0.64 -3.08
C ARG A 92 -11.80 1.79 -2.31
N ILE A 93 -10.47 1.80 -2.22
CA ILE A 93 -9.75 2.93 -1.61
C ILE A 93 -9.78 4.10 -2.61
N SER A 94 -10.39 5.21 -2.21
CA SER A 94 -10.39 6.47 -2.97
C SER A 94 -9.24 7.40 -2.57
N ASP A 95 -8.93 7.45 -1.28
CA ASP A 95 -7.83 8.23 -0.69
C ASP A 95 -7.03 7.33 0.27
N VAL A 96 -5.77 7.06 -0.09
CA VAL A 96 -4.87 6.20 0.67
C VAL A 96 -4.45 6.84 1.99
N ALA A 97 -4.28 8.16 2.03
CA ALA A 97 -3.83 8.86 3.24
C ALA A 97 -4.93 8.81 4.31
N LEU A 98 -6.16 9.06 3.90
CA LEU A 98 -7.32 8.94 4.79
C LEU A 98 -7.53 7.48 5.23
N TYR A 99 -7.45 6.52 4.30
CA TYR A 99 -7.57 5.10 4.61
C TYR A 99 -6.56 4.67 5.68
N TYR A 100 -5.29 4.98 5.48
CA TYR A 100 -4.22 4.60 6.39
C TYR A 100 -4.39 5.22 7.78
N THR A 101 -4.79 6.49 7.84
CA THR A 101 -4.97 7.20 9.12
C THR A 101 -6.18 6.67 9.90
N ALA A 102 -7.25 6.27 9.21
CA ALA A 102 -8.48 5.78 9.85
C ALA A 102 -8.40 4.29 10.24
N MET A 103 -7.77 3.45 9.41
CA MET A 103 -7.79 2.00 9.55
C MET A 103 -6.44 1.39 9.97
N GLY A 104 -5.37 2.21 10.08
CA GLY A 104 -4.02 1.73 10.40
C GLY A 104 -3.30 1.01 9.25
N GLY A 105 -3.97 0.84 8.11
CA GLY A 105 -3.42 0.19 6.92
C GLY A 105 -3.50 -1.33 6.92
N ASP A 106 -4.36 -1.93 7.75
CA ASP A 106 -4.75 -3.35 7.71
C ASP A 106 -5.95 -3.59 6.76
#